data_AF-A0A1M5U8C0-F1
#
_entry.id   AF-A0A1M5U8C0-F1
#
_cell.length_a   1.000
_cell.length_b   1.000
_cell.length_c   1.000
_cell.angle_alpha   90.00
_cell.angle_beta   90.00
_cell.angle_gamma   90.00
#
_symmetry.space_group_name_H-M   'P 1'
#
loop_
_entity.id
_entity.type
_entity.pdbx_description
1 polymer ?
#
loop_
_entity_poly.entity_id
_entity_poly.type
_entity_poly.pdbx_seq_one_letter_code
_entity_poly.pdbx_strand_id
1 'polypeptide(L)'
;MTLLNTTNHHPKGPVTILGDAYVGQTLIARPNALGDEDGINYATATFQWLRDGDVIEGATATTYRVSPADEGAQISVRYTYEDFGGTTEVVTSDPEPTVPPDGTPLPDGVEPLNPLVVLGTAVIGERLLARPNGVNDEVGINTNSISYQWLRDGESIDGATSQEYTVSYADLDAQLSVQFLYYDLQGTSKSLTSNPKPAAAMPAAPEPVIIIDPDDNDQFLIGTSGADTLTATAGLKRISGRDDTDIAFFDGEQSHYTVVLGPDGVAVSDHHFFGLGTIALDGVELIDFGSEIDLFDGPFDLSQFSGAATLDSASLEALIELYIAYFNRAPDSIGLNFWATAYANGATLKELAALFTDQDETRDTYPDSISAFDFATSVYDNVLGRTPDASGIAFWVEALDSGAVSRDQFILEVLKGAKAPLKIEHGLDFVMQQLEDQEYLNDKVDLGAYFAVHRGMSNVENAQAVMELFDGSQAGLNAAVDAVDDFFQSAQNPFDGEFLLQVIGILDSPFMT
;
A
#
# COMPACT_ATOMS: atom_id res chain seq x y z
N MET A 1 -31.22 16.50 12.26
CA MET A 1 -31.48 15.47 13.30
C MET A 1 -31.62 14.19 12.50
N THR A 2 -30.47 13.60 12.19
CA THR A 2 -30.38 12.48 11.25
C THR A 2 -30.17 11.23 12.08
N LEU A 3 -31.02 10.25 11.85
CA LEU A 3 -31.09 9.01 12.61
C LEU A 3 -29.79 8.23 12.33
N LEU A 4 -29.02 7.95 13.39
CA LEU A 4 -27.92 7.00 13.36
C LEU A 4 -28.49 5.66 12.89
N ASN A 5 -27.93 5.07 11.84
CA ASN A 5 -28.23 3.69 11.48
C ASN A 5 -27.75 2.83 12.66
N THR A 6 -28.63 2.02 13.23
CA THR A 6 -28.37 1.27 14.47
C THR A 6 -28.08 -0.22 14.20
N THR A 7 -27.77 -0.57 12.96
CA THR A 7 -27.42 -1.93 12.57
C THR A 7 -25.92 -2.11 12.71
N ASN A 8 -25.53 -2.85 13.74
CA ASN A 8 -24.18 -3.35 13.94
C ASN A 8 -23.82 -4.37 12.86
N HIS A 9 -22.71 -4.15 12.18
CA HIS A 9 -22.17 -5.09 11.21
C HIS A 9 -21.25 -6.09 11.90
N HIS A 10 -21.36 -7.37 11.54
CA HIS A 10 -20.59 -8.40 12.21
C HIS A 10 -19.21 -8.58 11.58
N PRO A 11 -18.16 -8.80 12.38
CA PRO A 11 -16.81 -9.10 11.90
C PRO A 11 -16.76 -10.25 10.89
N LYS A 12 -15.89 -10.11 9.88
CA LYS A 12 -15.63 -11.10 8.82
C LYS A 12 -14.16 -11.52 8.86
N GLY A 13 -13.91 -12.83 8.75
CA GLY A 13 -12.57 -13.42 8.79
C GLY A 13 -12.17 -13.94 10.18
N PRO A 14 -11.05 -14.70 10.30
CA PRO A 14 -10.67 -15.33 11.54
C PRO A 14 -9.73 -14.46 12.39
N VAL A 15 -9.86 -14.59 13.71
CA VAL A 15 -8.72 -14.36 14.61
C VAL A 15 -7.92 -15.66 14.63
N THR A 16 -6.63 -15.58 14.31
CA THR A 16 -5.74 -16.75 14.27
C THR A 16 -4.81 -16.76 15.48
N ILE A 17 -4.41 -17.94 15.94
CA ILE A 17 -3.36 -18.12 16.94
C ILE A 17 -2.12 -18.69 16.26
N LEU A 18 -0.94 -18.15 16.57
CA LEU A 18 0.34 -18.72 16.17
C LEU A 18 1.04 -19.37 17.36
N GLY A 19 1.75 -20.47 17.09
CA GLY A 19 2.50 -21.25 18.07
C GLY A 19 1.75 -22.50 18.55
N ASP A 20 2.47 -23.44 19.15
CA ASP A 20 1.88 -24.68 19.66
C ASP A 20 1.46 -24.55 21.12
N ALA A 21 0.27 -25.07 21.46
CA ALA A 21 -0.27 -25.01 22.82
C ALA A 21 0.40 -26.05 23.76
N TYR A 22 1.72 -25.95 23.97
CA TYR A 22 2.49 -26.80 24.90
C TYR A 22 2.90 -26.01 26.13
N VAL A 23 2.90 -26.65 27.30
CA VAL A 23 3.28 -26.00 28.56
C VAL A 23 4.65 -25.33 28.44
N GLY A 24 4.68 -24.02 28.69
CA GLY A 24 5.85 -23.18 28.61
C GLY A 24 6.09 -22.46 27.27
N GLN A 25 5.34 -22.81 26.22
CA GLN A 25 5.35 -22.11 24.92
C GLN A 25 4.54 -20.82 24.96
N THR A 26 4.79 -19.95 23.98
CA THR A 26 4.07 -18.68 23.82
C THR A 26 3.22 -18.72 22.56
N LEU A 27 1.92 -18.53 22.73
CA LEU A 27 0.95 -18.35 21.66
C LEU A 27 0.82 -16.85 21.33
N ILE A 28 0.51 -16.52 20.08
CA ILE A 28 0.35 -15.14 19.60
C ILE A 28 -0.98 -15.00 18.86
N ALA A 29 -1.85 -14.09 19.30
CA ALA A 29 -3.10 -13.77 18.62
C ALA A 29 -2.87 -12.85 17.42
N ARG A 30 -3.50 -13.13 16.28
CA ARG A 30 -3.43 -12.35 15.04
C ARG A 30 -4.81 -12.15 14.43
N PRO A 31 -5.41 -10.96 14.60
CA PRO A 31 -6.68 -10.60 13.97
C PRO A 31 -6.49 -9.98 12.57
N ASN A 32 -5.32 -10.07 11.93
CA ASN A 32 -5.01 -9.31 10.70
C ASN A 32 -5.81 -9.76 9.46
N ALA A 33 -6.47 -10.91 9.53
CA ALA A 33 -7.40 -11.39 8.51
C ALA A 33 -8.87 -11.05 8.86
N LEU A 34 -9.09 -10.31 9.95
CA LEU A 34 -10.37 -9.85 10.43
C LEU A 34 -10.66 -8.45 9.86
N GLY A 35 -11.78 -8.32 9.17
CA GLY A 35 -12.37 -7.05 8.76
C GLY A 35 -13.68 -6.82 9.51
N ASP A 36 -14.01 -5.57 9.75
CA ASP A 36 -15.34 -5.14 10.19
C ASP A 36 -15.80 -4.02 9.25
N GLU A 37 -17.07 -4.09 8.90
CA GLU A 37 -17.75 -3.23 7.94
C GLU A 37 -17.82 -1.79 8.43
N ASP A 38 -18.05 -1.59 9.73
CA ASP A 38 -18.03 -0.28 10.40
C ASP A 38 -16.60 0.16 10.76
N GLY A 39 -15.58 -0.59 10.31
CA GLY A 39 -14.18 -0.41 10.62
C GLY A 39 -13.82 -0.78 12.07
N ILE A 40 -12.60 -1.26 12.27
CA ILE A 40 -12.12 -1.69 13.59
C ILE A 40 -11.43 -0.50 14.26
N ASN A 41 -11.97 -0.01 15.38
CA ASN A 41 -11.24 0.96 16.20
C ASN A 41 -10.18 0.22 17.04
N TYR A 42 -8.99 0.02 16.46
CA TYR A 42 -7.89 -0.69 17.11
C TYR A 42 -7.45 -0.11 18.47
N ALA A 43 -7.76 1.15 18.75
CA ALA A 43 -7.46 1.77 20.06
C ALA A 43 -8.34 1.23 21.20
N THR A 44 -9.48 0.61 20.87
CA THR A 44 -10.40 -0.03 21.83
C THR A 44 -10.22 -1.55 21.91
N ALA A 45 -9.36 -2.10 21.05
CA ALA A 45 -9.16 -3.52 20.91
C ALA A 45 -8.53 -4.14 22.17
N THR A 46 -9.09 -5.26 22.60
CA THR A 46 -8.66 -6.03 23.76
C THR A 46 -8.61 -7.51 23.41
N PHE A 47 -7.68 -8.21 24.05
CA PHE A 47 -7.56 -9.66 23.96
C PHE A 47 -7.99 -10.27 25.28
N GLN A 48 -8.56 -11.47 25.22
CA GLN A 48 -8.79 -12.30 26.39
C GLN A 48 -8.57 -13.76 26.01
N TRP A 49 -7.53 -14.38 26.57
CA TRP A 49 -7.27 -15.79 26.36
C TRP A 49 -8.23 -16.66 27.17
N LEU A 50 -8.60 -17.79 26.57
CA LEU A 50 -9.60 -18.73 27.08
C LEU A 50 -9.00 -20.14 27.21
N ARG A 51 -9.42 -20.87 28.25
CA ARG A 51 -9.14 -22.29 28.49
C ARG A 51 -10.46 -23.05 28.43
N ASP A 52 -10.62 -23.96 27.48
CA ASP A 52 -11.89 -24.66 27.21
C ASP A 52 -13.10 -23.70 27.04
N GLY A 53 -12.83 -22.49 26.54
CA GLY A 53 -13.81 -21.41 26.39
C GLY A 53 -14.04 -20.54 27.63
N ASP A 54 -13.48 -20.91 28.79
CA ASP A 54 -13.53 -20.13 30.03
C ASP A 54 -12.39 -19.10 30.13
N VAL A 55 -12.67 -17.94 30.71
CA VAL A 55 -11.70 -16.84 30.85
C VAL A 55 -10.50 -17.24 31.71
N ILE A 56 -9.29 -17.04 31.18
CA ILE A 56 -8.05 -17.09 31.95
C ILE A 56 -7.81 -15.70 32.56
N GLU A 57 -8.04 -15.57 33.87
CA GLU A 57 -7.89 -14.32 34.62
C GLU A 57 -6.55 -13.61 34.35
N GLY A 58 -6.62 -12.36 33.89
CA GLY A 58 -5.45 -11.50 33.61
C GLY A 58 -4.71 -11.78 32.29
N ALA A 59 -5.12 -12.77 31.50
CA ALA A 59 -4.51 -13.09 30.22
C ALA A 59 -5.08 -12.22 29.09
N THR A 60 -4.68 -10.95 29.04
CA THR A 60 -5.21 -9.96 28.09
C THR A 60 -4.19 -9.40 27.10
N ALA A 61 -2.97 -9.95 27.09
CA ALA A 61 -1.95 -9.55 26.13
C ALA A 61 -2.21 -10.19 24.76
N THR A 62 -1.61 -9.63 23.70
CA THR A 62 -1.56 -10.23 22.36
C THR A 62 -0.86 -11.59 22.34
N THR A 63 -0.11 -11.93 23.39
CA THR A 63 0.56 -13.21 23.57
C THR A 63 0.12 -13.92 24.85
N TYR A 64 0.17 -15.25 24.85
CA TYR A 64 -0.11 -16.06 26.03
C TYR A 64 0.92 -17.15 26.22
N ARG A 65 1.52 -17.19 27.42
CA ARG A 65 2.42 -18.28 27.79
C ARG A 65 1.61 -19.42 28.40
N VAL A 66 1.56 -20.55 27.70
CA VAL A 66 0.86 -21.76 28.14
C VAL A 66 1.43 -22.22 29.48
N SER A 67 0.55 -22.51 30.43
CA SER A 67 0.87 -22.86 31.81
C SER A 67 0.55 -24.33 32.08
N PRO A 68 1.12 -24.93 33.14
CA PRO A 68 0.76 -26.30 33.54
C PRO A 68 -0.73 -26.48 33.87
N ALA A 69 -1.45 -25.39 34.18
CA ALA A 69 -2.89 -25.44 34.45
C ALA A 69 -3.74 -25.58 33.17
N ASP A 70 -3.14 -25.42 32.00
CA ASP A 70 -3.80 -25.59 30.69
C ASP A 70 -3.81 -27.04 30.20
N GLU A 71 -3.07 -27.95 30.86
CA GLU A 71 -2.97 -29.36 30.47
C GLU A 71 -4.36 -30.01 30.28
N GLY A 72 -4.54 -30.63 29.11
CA GLY A 72 -5.78 -31.30 28.70
C GLY A 72 -6.87 -30.36 28.20
N ALA A 73 -6.68 -29.05 28.27
CA ALA A 73 -7.62 -28.05 27.79
C ALA A 73 -7.25 -27.53 26.40
N GLN A 74 -8.23 -26.99 25.68
CA GLN A 74 -7.98 -26.23 24.46
C GLN A 74 -7.77 -24.75 24.76
N ILE A 75 -6.87 -24.11 24.03
CA ILE A 75 -6.62 -22.67 24.14
C ILE A 75 -7.20 -21.95 22.94
N SER A 76 -7.95 -20.88 23.19
CA SER A 76 -8.45 -19.95 22.17
C SER A 76 -8.26 -18.52 22.66
N VAL A 77 -8.39 -17.55 21.76
CA VAL A 77 -8.32 -16.13 22.11
C VAL A 77 -9.57 -15.42 21.63
N ARG A 78 -10.13 -14.59 22.51
CA ARG A 78 -11.20 -13.67 22.20
C ARG A 78 -10.60 -12.30 21.91
N TYR A 79 -10.93 -11.75 20.76
CA TYR A 79 -10.64 -10.40 20.35
C TYR A 79 -11.91 -9.57 20.46
N THR A 80 -11.83 -8.42 21.13
CA THR A 80 -12.97 -7.54 21.36
C THR A 80 -12.58 -6.12 21.03
N TYR A 81 -13.37 -5.41 20.26
CA TYR A 81 -13.14 -4.02 19.90
C TYR A 81 -14.47 -3.27 19.82
N GLU A 82 -14.43 -1.96 19.89
CA GLU A 82 -15.52 -1.10 19.43
C GLU A 82 -15.30 -0.81 17.95
N ASP A 83 -16.32 -0.95 17.13
CA ASP A 83 -16.28 -0.47 15.74
C ASP A 83 -16.45 1.06 15.70
N PHE A 84 -16.34 1.69 14.53
CA PHE A 84 -16.65 3.12 14.41
C PHE A 84 -18.17 3.42 14.38
N GLY A 85 -19.02 2.39 14.35
CA GLY A 85 -20.46 2.44 14.59
C GLY A 85 -20.85 2.57 16.09
N GLY A 86 -19.88 2.43 16.99
CA GLY A 86 -20.06 2.49 18.44
C GLY A 86 -20.57 1.19 19.07
N THR A 87 -20.51 0.06 18.36
CA THR A 87 -20.87 -1.26 18.88
C THR A 87 -19.63 -2.04 19.30
N THR A 88 -19.75 -2.76 20.42
CA THR A 88 -18.67 -3.66 20.88
C THR A 88 -18.83 -5.02 20.22
N GLU A 89 -17.84 -5.39 19.42
CA GLU A 89 -17.78 -6.65 18.71
C GLU A 89 -16.83 -7.66 19.36
N VAL A 90 -17.15 -8.94 19.21
CA VAL A 90 -16.45 -10.03 19.90
C VAL A 90 -16.24 -11.23 18.97
N VAL A 91 -14.99 -11.51 18.63
CA VAL A 91 -14.59 -12.64 17.79
C VAL A 91 -13.70 -13.58 18.58
N THR A 92 -13.96 -14.88 18.51
CA THR A 92 -13.12 -15.89 19.15
C THR A 92 -12.45 -16.74 18.07
N SER A 93 -11.14 -16.97 18.19
CA SER A 93 -10.41 -17.86 17.30
C SER A 93 -10.96 -19.28 17.36
N ASP A 94 -10.65 -20.08 16.35
CA ASP A 94 -10.73 -21.53 16.52
C ASP A 94 -9.82 -21.97 17.69
N PRO A 95 -10.22 -23.00 18.46
CA PRO A 95 -9.40 -23.51 19.54
C PRO A 95 -8.23 -24.34 18.99
N GLU A 96 -7.05 -24.15 19.58
CA GLU A 96 -5.90 -25.01 19.34
C GLU A 96 -6.20 -26.46 19.76
N PRO A 97 -5.42 -27.45 19.25
CA PRO A 97 -5.41 -28.79 19.81
C PRO A 97 -5.21 -28.77 21.33
N THR A 98 -5.75 -29.76 22.04
CA THR A 98 -5.65 -29.85 23.50
C THR A 98 -4.20 -29.85 23.95
N VAL A 99 -3.89 -29.03 24.95
CA VAL A 99 -2.55 -28.91 25.54
C VAL A 99 -2.12 -30.27 26.10
N PRO A 100 -0.97 -30.83 25.67
CA PRO A 100 -0.50 -32.13 26.16
C PRO A 100 0.08 -32.02 27.58
N PRO A 101 0.34 -33.15 28.26
CA PRO A 101 0.90 -33.16 29.62
C PRO A 101 2.16 -32.31 29.80
N ASP A 102 2.31 -31.65 30.96
CA ASP A 102 3.51 -30.87 31.25
C ASP A 102 4.78 -31.75 31.16
N GLY A 103 5.81 -31.22 30.51
CA GLY A 103 7.01 -31.97 30.18
C GLY A 103 6.86 -32.99 29.04
N THR A 104 5.71 -33.02 28.33
CA THR A 104 5.65 -33.61 27.00
C THR A 104 6.72 -32.92 26.17
N PRO A 105 7.74 -33.65 25.67
CA PRO A 105 8.73 -33.04 24.81
C PRO A 105 8.00 -32.34 23.68
N LEU A 106 8.36 -31.09 23.42
CA LEU A 106 8.04 -30.51 22.11
C LEU A 106 8.46 -31.54 21.08
N PRO A 107 7.63 -31.82 20.06
CA PRO A 107 7.97 -32.80 19.04
C PRO A 107 9.40 -32.55 18.58
N ASP A 108 10.30 -33.51 18.83
CA ASP A 108 11.74 -33.35 18.57
C ASP A 108 11.95 -33.11 17.07
N GLY A 109 12.08 -31.84 16.71
CA GLY A 109 12.27 -31.26 15.38
C GLY A 109 11.80 -32.11 14.21
N VAL A 110 10.55 -31.98 13.75
CA VAL A 110 10.17 -32.69 12.51
C VAL A 110 9.39 -31.91 11.48
N GLU A 111 8.46 -30.99 11.77
CA GLU A 111 7.69 -30.38 10.67
C GLU A 111 7.75 -28.85 10.66
N PRO A 112 7.86 -28.24 9.47
CA PRO A 112 7.71 -26.80 9.28
C PRO A 112 6.43 -26.24 9.90
N LEU A 113 6.57 -25.06 10.49
CA LEU A 113 5.52 -24.25 11.08
C LEU A 113 4.69 -23.60 9.98
N ASN A 114 3.36 -23.60 10.16
CA ASN A 114 2.31 -23.11 9.26
C ASN A 114 2.04 -23.97 8.02
N PRO A 115 0.76 -24.13 7.61
CA PRO A 115 0.41 -24.91 6.45
C PRO A 115 0.91 -24.24 5.17
N LEU A 116 1.36 -25.06 4.22
CA LEU A 116 1.57 -24.62 2.85
C LEU A 116 0.21 -24.27 2.23
N VAL A 117 0.00 -22.99 1.93
CA VAL A 117 -1.25 -22.51 1.33
C VAL A 117 -1.13 -22.55 -0.19
N VAL A 118 -2.17 -23.04 -0.86
CA VAL A 118 -2.32 -22.93 -2.32
C VAL A 118 -3.31 -21.81 -2.62
N LEU A 119 -2.92 -20.84 -3.44
CA LEU A 119 -3.82 -19.84 -4.01
C LEU A 119 -4.40 -20.30 -5.35
N GLY A 120 -5.49 -19.66 -5.79
CA GLY A 120 -6.23 -20.04 -6.99
C GLY A 120 -7.30 -21.11 -6.76
N THR A 121 -8.16 -21.31 -7.76
CA THR A 121 -9.21 -22.33 -7.81
C THR A 121 -8.82 -23.44 -8.77
N ALA A 122 -9.09 -24.71 -8.43
CA ALA A 122 -8.80 -25.84 -9.31
C ALA A 122 -9.82 -25.88 -10.47
N VAL A 123 -9.56 -25.11 -11.53
CA VAL A 123 -10.41 -25.06 -12.73
C VAL A 123 -9.53 -25.28 -13.95
N ILE A 124 -9.97 -26.12 -14.91
CA ILE A 124 -9.15 -26.44 -16.09
C ILE A 124 -8.73 -25.18 -16.85
N GLY A 125 -7.41 -24.97 -16.98
CA GLY A 125 -6.80 -23.80 -17.62
C GLY A 125 -6.23 -22.77 -16.64
N GLU A 126 -6.69 -22.76 -15.40
CA GLU A 126 -6.28 -21.79 -14.36
C GLU A 126 -4.93 -22.15 -13.72
N ARG A 127 -4.26 -21.17 -13.10
CA ARG A 127 -3.01 -21.36 -12.36
C ARG A 127 -3.28 -21.47 -10.85
N LEU A 128 -2.68 -22.47 -10.22
CA LEU A 128 -2.55 -22.60 -8.77
C LEU A 128 -1.14 -22.18 -8.35
N LEU A 129 -1.02 -21.47 -7.22
CA LEU A 129 0.26 -20.99 -6.69
C LEU A 129 0.50 -21.53 -5.27
N ALA A 130 1.59 -22.26 -5.06
CA ALA A 130 2.04 -22.66 -3.73
C ALA A 130 2.73 -21.48 -3.03
N ARG A 131 2.25 -21.07 -1.85
CA ARG A 131 2.84 -19.98 -1.06
C ARG A 131 3.61 -20.52 0.15
N PRO A 132 4.94 -20.67 0.05
CA PRO A 132 5.77 -21.14 1.16
C PRO A 132 6.09 -20.03 2.17
N ASN A 133 5.72 -18.76 1.94
CA ASN A 133 6.12 -17.65 2.84
C ASN A 133 5.54 -17.74 4.25
N GLY A 134 4.48 -18.56 4.44
CA GLY A 134 4.01 -18.94 5.76
C GLY A 134 4.86 -20.05 6.38
N VAL A 135 5.44 -20.94 5.58
CA VAL A 135 6.19 -22.12 6.02
C VAL A 135 7.50 -21.69 6.67
N ASN A 136 7.64 -21.93 7.97
CA ASN A 136 8.88 -21.64 8.72
C ASN A 136 9.53 -22.92 9.22
N ASP A 137 10.85 -22.94 9.33
CA ASP A 137 11.61 -24.00 10.00
C ASP A 137 12.45 -23.36 11.11
N GLU A 138 12.48 -23.98 12.29
CA GLU A 138 13.12 -23.43 13.49
C GLU A 138 14.62 -23.16 13.29
N VAL A 139 15.28 -23.93 12.44
CA VAL A 139 16.71 -23.77 12.13
C VAL A 139 16.94 -23.12 10.76
N GLY A 140 15.87 -22.62 10.13
CA GLY A 140 15.89 -21.92 8.86
C GLY A 140 15.79 -22.87 7.66
N ILE A 141 15.14 -22.36 6.60
CA ILE A 141 14.98 -23.06 5.33
C ILE A 141 16.15 -22.70 4.42
N ASN A 142 16.85 -23.70 3.87
CA ASN A 142 17.75 -23.46 2.75
C ASN A 142 16.92 -23.25 1.48
N THR A 143 16.64 -21.99 1.14
CA THR A 143 15.78 -21.60 0.02
C THR A 143 16.25 -22.15 -1.33
N ASN A 144 17.56 -22.37 -1.51
CA ASN A 144 18.14 -22.95 -2.72
C ASN A 144 17.85 -24.45 -2.90
N SER A 145 17.26 -25.08 -1.89
CA SER A 145 16.93 -26.51 -1.90
C SER A 145 15.43 -26.79 -2.01
N ILE A 146 14.63 -25.73 -2.16
CA ILE A 146 13.18 -25.81 -2.30
C ILE A 146 12.84 -26.54 -3.60
N SER A 147 11.92 -27.49 -3.50
CA SER A 147 11.31 -28.15 -4.64
C SER A 147 9.84 -28.40 -4.38
N TYR A 148 9.06 -28.40 -5.46
CA TYR A 148 7.63 -28.66 -5.43
C TYR A 148 7.34 -29.96 -6.16
N GLN A 149 6.25 -30.61 -5.78
CA GLN A 149 5.67 -31.70 -6.54
C GLN A 149 4.15 -31.61 -6.41
N TRP A 150 3.46 -31.22 -7.49
CA TRP A 150 2.00 -31.22 -7.51
C TRP A 150 1.46 -32.63 -7.52
N LEU A 151 0.36 -32.81 -6.80
CA LEU A 151 -0.30 -34.08 -6.58
C LEU A 151 -1.75 -34.00 -7.09
N ARG A 152 -2.19 -35.06 -7.76
CA ARG A 152 -3.57 -35.30 -8.19
C ARG A 152 -4.12 -36.45 -7.34
N ASP A 153 -5.15 -36.18 -6.55
CA ASP A 153 -5.71 -37.13 -5.57
C ASP A 153 -4.64 -37.76 -4.64
N GLY A 154 -3.61 -36.98 -4.31
CA GLY A 154 -2.48 -37.41 -3.48
C GLY A 154 -1.34 -38.14 -4.22
N GLU A 155 -1.47 -38.39 -5.53
CA GLU A 155 -0.43 -39.03 -6.36
C GLU A 155 0.35 -38.00 -7.19
N SER A 156 1.65 -38.19 -7.37
CA SER A 156 2.51 -37.24 -8.09
C SER A 156 2.12 -37.05 -9.56
N ILE A 157 2.04 -35.80 -9.99
CA ILE A 157 1.87 -35.43 -11.40
C ILE A 157 3.24 -35.29 -12.07
N ASP A 158 3.51 -36.13 -13.07
CA ASP A 158 4.80 -36.16 -13.78
C ASP A 158 5.20 -34.77 -14.30
N GLY A 159 6.39 -34.29 -13.87
CA GLY A 159 6.97 -33.02 -14.33
C GLY A 159 6.39 -31.76 -13.68
N ALA A 160 5.39 -31.88 -12.80
CA ALA A 160 4.77 -30.75 -12.12
C ALA A 160 5.57 -30.33 -10.88
N THR A 161 6.76 -29.77 -11.10
CA THR A 161 7.72 -29.45 -10.03
C THR A 161 7.97 -27.96 -9.82
N SER A 162 7.16 -27.10 -10.46
CA SER A 162 7.21 -25.64 -10.28
C SER A 162 6.39 -25.21 -9.06
N GLN A 163 6.68 -24.01 -8.52
CA GLN A 163 5.87 -23.37 -7.48
C GLN A 163 4.42 -23.12 -7.95
N GLU A 164 4.23 -23.07 -9.26
CA GLU A 164 2.96 -22.90 -9.92
C GLU A 164 2.52 -24.18 -10.66
N TYR A 165 1.21 -24.35 -10.83
CA TYR A 165 0.64 -25.40 -11.64
C TYR A 165 -0.56 -24.91 -12.44
N THR A 166 -0.48 -25.05 -13.76
CA THR A 166 -1.64 -24.87 -14.64
C THR A 166 -2.48 -26.14 -14.62
N VAL A 167 -3.73 -26.03 -14.18
CA VAL A 167 -4.68 -27.13 -14.11
C VAL A 167 -4.96 -27.63 -15.53
N SER A 168 -4.63 -28.87 -15.81
CA SER A 168 -4.77 -29.49 -17.12
C SER A 168 -6.06 -30.29 -17.21
N TYR A 169 -6.50 -30.61 -18.43
CA TYR A 169 -7.69 -31.45 -18.62
C TYR A 169 -7.58 -32.84 -17.96
N ALA A 170 -6.35 -33.31 -17.66
CA ALA A 170 -6.13 -34.57 -16.96
C ALA A 170 -6.44 -34.50 -15.44
N ASP A 171 -6.67 -33.30 -14.89
CA ASP A 171 -6.99 -33.06 -13.48
C ASP A 171 -8.49 -33.02 -13.19
N LEU A 172 -9.34 -33.09 -14.22
CA LEU A 172 -10.80 -33.00 -14.07
C LEU A 172 -11.32 -34.00 -13.02
N ASP A 173 -12.14 -33.49 -12.11
CA ASP A 173 -12.75 -34.17 -10.95
C ASP A 173 -11.76 -34.63 -9.86
N ALA A 174 -10.46 -34.34 -10.00
CA ALA A 174 -9.45 -34.71 -9.02
C ALA A 174 -9.12 -33.56 -8.06
N GLN A 175 -8.83 -33.87 -6.80
CA GLN A 175 -8.29 -32.90 -5.86
C GLN A 175 -6.84 -32.57 -6.19
N LEU A 176 -6.47 -31.30 -6.10
CA LEU A 176 -5.10 -30.84 -6.32
C LEU A 176 -4.48 -30.35 -5.03
N SER A 177 -3.31 -30.88 -4.70
CA SER A 177 -2.47 -30.42 -3.58
C SER A 177 -1.02 -30.32 -4.07
N VAL A 178 -0.15 -29.69 -3.29
CA VAL A 178 1.26 -29.60 -3.64
C VAL A 178 2.12 -30.03 -2.46
N GLN A 179 3.13 -30.84 -2.75
CA GLN A 179 4.19 -31.18 -1.81
C GLN A 179 5.32 -30.16 -1.94
N PHE A 180 5.73 -29.57 -0.82
CA PHE A 180 6.86 -28.66 -0.72
C PHE A 180 7.98 -29.35 0.06
N LEU A 181 9.14 -29.53 -0.57
CA LEU A 181 10.30 -30.16 0.03
C LEU A 181 11.44 -29.14 0.12
N TYR A 182 12.20 -29.19 1.20
CA TYR A 182 13.42 -28.39 1.38
C TYR A 182 14.41 -29.13 2.26
N TYR A 183 15.64 -28.65 2.31
CA TYR A 183 16.60 -28.95 3.35
C TYR A 183 16.65 -27.79 4.34
N ASP A 184 16.68 -28.09 5.62
CA ASP A 184 16.97 -27.11 6.64
C ASP A 184 18.45 -26.67 6.57
N LEU A 185 18.84 -25.62 7.30
CA LEU A 185 20.24 -25.15 7.31
C LEU A 185 21.21 -26.15 7.99
N GLN A 186 20.71 -27.23 8.60
CA GLN A 186 21.50 -28.33 9.15
C GLN A 186 21.65 -29.51 8.17
N GLY A 187 21.02 -29.44 6.99
CA GLY A 187 21.09 -30.46 5.95
C GLY A 187 20.10 -31.61 6.11
N THR A 188 19.06 -31.45 6.92
CA THR A 188 17.96 -32.43 7.07
C THR A 188 16.87 -32.13 6.04
N SER A 189 16.38 -33.14 5.32
CA SER A 189 15.27 -32.98 4.38
C SER A 189 13.92 -32.93 5.11
N LYS A 190 13.06 -32.01 4.70
CA LYS A 190 11.72 -31.72 5.22
C LYS A 190 10.71 -31.72 4.07
N SER A 191 9.43 -32.02 4.36
CA SER A 191 8.37 -32.04 3.35
C SER A 191 7.00 -31.73 3.96
N LEU A 192 6.25 -30.78 3.39
CA LEU A 192 4.82 -30.63 3.68
C LEU A 192 3.99 -30.97 2.46
N THR A 193 2.74 -31.34 2.69
CA THR A 193 1.71 -31.33 1.66
C THR A 193 0.64 -30.32 2.06
N SER A 194 0.25 -29.46 1.12
CA SER A 194 -0.85 -28.52 1.33
C SER A 194 -2.17 -29.27 1.59
N ASN A 195 -3.15 -28.57 2.16
CA ASN A 195 -4.52 -29.05 2.06
C ASN A 195 -4.92 -29.15 0.57
N PRO A 196 -5.67 -30.20 0.17
CA PRO A 196 -6.16 -30.31 -1.19
C PRO A 196 -7.17 -29.20 -1.48
N LYS A 197 -7.07 -28.61 -2.67
CA LYS A 197 -8.14 -27.81 -3.26
C LYS A 197 -9.35 -28.70 -3.54
N PRO A 198 -10.58 -28.12 -3.54
CA PRO A 198 -11.74 -28.81 -4.08
C PRO A 198 -11.46 -29.42 -5.46
N ALA A 199 -12.17 -30.51 -5.78
CA ALA A 199 -11.99 -31.26 -7.02
C ALA A 199 -11.99 -30.35 -8.25
N ALA A 200 -11.04 -30.56 -9.16
CA ALA A 200 -10.86 -29.66 -10.28
C ALA A 200 -12.07 -29.72 -11.20
N ALA A 201 -12.67 -28.57 -11.49
CA ALA A 201 -13.85 -28.49 -12.34
C ALA A 201 -13.46 -28.08 -13.76
N MET A 202 -14.28 -28.44 -14.75
CA MET A 202 -14.26 -27.68 -16.00
C MET A 202 -14.53 -26.21 -15.68
N PRO A 203 -13.91 -25.26 -16.41
CA PRO A 203 -14.40 -23.90 -16.40
C PRO A 203 -15.89 -23.99 -16.66
N ALA A 204 -16.69 -23.37 -15.78
CA ALA A 204 -18.11 -23.31 -15.99
C ALA A 204 -18.31 -22.86 -17.44
N ALA A 205 -19.11 -23.62 -18.21
CA ALA A 205 -19.64 -23.04 -19.44
C ALA A 205 -20.21 -21.69 -19.02
N PRO A 206 -19.88 -20.57 -19.71
CA PRO A 206 -20.34 -19.26 -19.30
C PRO A 206 -21.81 -19.43 -18.94
N GLU A 207 -22.14 -19.18 -17.68
CA GLU A 207 -23.53 -19.35 -17.25
C GLU A 207 -24.37 -18.57 -18.26
N PRO A 208 -25.54 -19.09 -18.68
CA PRO A 208 -26.39 -18.32 -19.55
C PRO A 208 -26.61 -16.98 -18.87
N VAL A 209 -26.04 -15.94 -19.47
CA VAL A 209 -26.34 -14.55 -19.15
C VAL A 209 -27.85 -14.52 -18.98
N ILE A 210 -28.30 -14.17 -17.78
CA ILE A 210 -29.72 -13.87 -17.59
C ILE A 210 -29.95 -12.68 -18.51
N ILE A 211 -30.50 -12.91 -19.71
CA ILE A 211 -30.94 -11.86 -20.60
C ILE A 211 -32.12 -11.21 -19.90
N ILE A 212 -31.84 -10.11 -19.21
CA ILE A 212 -32.84 -9.11 -18.85
C ILE A 212 -32.66 -8.00 -19.89
N ASP A 213 -33.70 -7.83 -20.71
CA ASP A 213 -34.07 -6.67 -21.53
C ASP A 213 -32.97 -6.00 -22.40
N PRO A 214 -33.10 -5.95 -23.74
CA PRO A 214 -32.16 -5.25 -24.64
C PRO A 214 -32.10 -3.71 -24.51
N ASP A 215 -32.42 -3.15 -23.34
CA ASP A 215 -32.34 -1.73 -22.99
C ASP A 215 -31.58 -1.44 -21.66
N ASP A 216 -30.84 -2.40 -21.06
CA ASP A 216 -30.11 -2.18 -19.78
C ASP A 216 -28.61 -2.59 -19.79
N ASN A 217 -27.74 -1.63 -20.13
CA ASN A 217 -26.30 -1.43 -19.85
C ASN A 217 -25.38 -2.57 -19.27
N ASP A 218 -24.97 -3.54 -20.11
CA ASP A 218 -23.96 -4.61 -19.84
C ASP A 218 -22.49 -4.14 -19.51
N GLN A 219 -22.26 -2.88 -19.15
CA GLN A 219 -20.92 -2.31 -18.90
C GLN A 219 -20.67 -1.99 -17.42
N PHE A 220 -21.56 -2.43 -16.53
CA PHE A 220 -21.59 -2.01 -15.13
C PHE A 220 -21.65 -3.24 -14.22
N LEU A 221 -20.62 -3.42 -13.38
CA LEU A 221 -20.65 -4.38 -12.29
C LEU A 221 -21.11 -3.64 -11.03
N ILE A 222 -22.13 -4.14 -10.36
CA ILE A 222 -22.71 -3.50 -9.18
C ILE A 222 -22.79 -4.55 -8.06
N GLY A 223 -22.13 -4.26 -6.96
CA GLY A 223 -22.18 -4.99 -5.71
C GLY A 223 -23.53 -4.91 -5.02
N THR A 224 -23.62 -5.65 -3.94
CA THR A 224 -24.66 -5.56 -2.93
C THR A 224 -24.44 -4.32 -2.06
N SER A 225 -25.27 -4.09 -1.05
CA SER A 225 -25.07 -2.97 -0.11
C SER A 225 -24.25 -3.43 1.10
N GLY A 226 -23.25 -4.27 0.89
CA GLY A 226 -22.47 -4.91 1.94
C GLY A 226 -21.14 -5.38 1.36
N ALA A 227 -20.11 -5.52 2.21
CA ALA A 227 -18.75 -5.70 1.72
C ALA A 227 -18.60 -6.84 0.68
N ASP A 228 -18.21 -6.47 -0.53
CA ASP A 228 -18.03 -7.33 -1.68
C ASP A 228 -16.56 -7.39 -2.15
N THR A 229 -16.24 -8.45 -2.89
CA THR A 229 -15.03 -8.50 -3.73
C THR A 229 -15.48 -8.61 -5.18
N LEU A 230 -15.27 -7.52 -5.93
CA LEU A 230 -15.77 -7.30 -7.27
C LEU A 230 -14.63 -7.42 -8.28
N THR A 231 -14.57 -8.54 -9.00
CA THR A 231 -13.52 -8.80 -9.97
C THR A 231 -13.73 -8.02 -11.27
N ALA A 232 -12.74 -7.22 -11.64
CA ALA A 232 -12.69 -6.51 -12.91
C ALA A 232 -12.54 -7.50 -14.07
N THR A 233 -13.34 -7.30 -15.13
CA THR A 233 -13.33 -8.14 -16.33
C THR A 233 -13.43 -7.30 -17.59
N ALA A 234 -12.97 -7.85 -18.71
CA ALA A 234 -12.91 -7.13 -19.97
C ALA A 234 -14.31 -6.69 -20.43
N GLY A 235 -14.43 -5.42 -20.82
CA GLY A 235 -15.67 -4.82 -21.31
C GLY A 235 -16.44 -4.01 -20.26
N LEU A 236 -16.11 -4.14 -18.97
CA LEU A 236 -16.64 -3.26 -17.93
C LEU A 236 -16.19 -1.80 -18.16
N LYS A 237 -17.05 -0.87 -17.76
CA LYS A 237 -16.78 0.57 -17.70
C LYS A 237 -16.88 1.12 -16.29
N ARG A 238 -17.61 0.45 -15.41
CA ARG A 238 -17.70 0.83 -14.01
C ARG A 238 -17.90 -0.38 -13.10
N ILE A 239 -17.28 -0.34 -11.94
CA ILE A 239 -17.57 -1.19 -10.78
C ILE A 239 -18.16 -0.27 -9.71
N SER A 240 -19.26 -0.69 -9.09
CA SER A 240 -19.84 0.02 -7.96
C SER A 240 -20.00 -0.93 -6.80
N GLY A 241 -19.31 -0.70 -5.68
CA GLY A 241 -19.45 -1.50 -4.47
C GLY A 241 -20.68 -1.10 -3.66
N ARG A 242 -21.01 0.20 -3.68
CA ARG A 242 -22.15 0.85 -3.01
C ARG A 242 -21.80 1.27 -1.58
N ASP A 243 -22.41 0.61 -0.60
CA ASP A 243 -22.26 0.89 0.81
C ASP A 243 -21.29 -0.16 1.38
N ASP A 244 -20.66 0.16 2.52
CA ASP A 244 -19.67 -0.69 3.20
C ASP A 244 -18.32 -0.77 2.48
N THR A 245 -17.38 -1.58 3.00
CA THR A 245 -16.02 -1.67 2.45
C THR A 245 -15.96 -2.68 1.31
N ASP A 246 -15.76 -2.20 0.10
CA ASP A 246 -15.70 -3.01 -1.10
C ASP A 246 -14.29 -3.08 -1.68
N ILE A 247 -13.96 -4.25 -2.24
CA ILE A 247 -12.69 -4.52 -2.91
C ILE A 247 -12.94 -4.66 -4.41
N ALA A 248 -12.32 -3.82 -5.24
CA ALA A 248 -12.22 -4.06 -6.67
C ALA A 248 -10.94 -4.86 -6.96
N PHE A 249 -11.08 -6.10 -7.45
CA PHE A 249 -9.95 -6.97 -7.76
C PHE A 249 -9.56 -6.89 -9.25
N PHE A 250 -8.31 -6.52 -9.53
CA PHE A 250 -7.72 -6.44 -10.87
C PHE A 250 -6.64 -7.53 -11.02
N ASP A 251 -6.86 -8.49 -11.92
CA ASP A 251 -5.92 -9.60 -12.09
C ASP A 251 -4.59 -9.14 -12.73
N GLY A 252 -3.47 -9.71 -12.28
CA GLY A 252 -2.13 -9.36 -12.79
C GLY A 252 -1.34 -8.39 -11.92
N GLU A 253 -0.19 -7.96 -12.43
CA GLU A 253 0.77 -7.16 -11.68
C GLU A 253 0.31 -5.70 -11.59
N GLN A 254 0.36 -5.14 -10.38
CA GLN A 254 -0.01 -3.75 -10.12
C GLN A 254 0.75 -2.76 -11.03
N SER A 255 1.98 -3.08 -11.43
CA SER A 255 2.79 -2.27 -12.35
C SER A 255 2.17 -2.06 -13.74
N HIS A 256 1.15 -2.83 -14.12
CA HIS A 256 0.44 -2.66 -15.39
C HIS A 256 -0.77 -1.72 -15.31
N TYR A 257 -1.01 -1.10 -14.16
CA TYR A 257 -2.20 -0.30 -13.91
C TYR A 257 -1.89 1.16 -13.57
N THR A 258 -2.79 2.05 -14.00
CA THR A 258 -2.91 3.41 -13.48
C THR A 258 -4.16 3.50 -12.60
N VAL A 259 -4.03 3.93 -11.35
CA VAL A 259 -5.15 4.45 -10.55
C VAL A 259 -5.29 5.95 -10.83
N VAL A 260 -6.47 6.39 -11.20
CA VAL A 260 -6.80 7.80 -11.49
C VAL A 260 -7.76 8.29 -10.42
N LEU A 261 -7.34 9.31 -9.67
CA LEU A 261 -8.08 9.96 -8.61
C LEU A 261 -8.61 11.31 -9.12
N GLY A 262 -9.89 11.60 -8.89
CA GLY A 262 -10.46 12.89 -9.23
C GLY A 262 -11.55 13.31 -8.23
N PRO A 263 -11.97 14.58 -8.25
CA PRO A 263 -13.02 15.07 -7.36
C PRO A 263 -14.37 14.37 -7.62
N ASP A 264 -14.56 13.85 -8.83
CA ASP A 264 -15.79 13.18 -9.26
C ASP A 264 -15.72 11.65 -9.12
N GLY A 265 -14.61 11.08 -8.63
CA GLY A 265 -14.46 9.65 -8.37
C GLY A 265 -13.09 9.08 -8.73
N VAL A 266 -13.01 7.76 -8.70
CA VAL A 266 -11.78 6.98 -8.95
C VAL A 266 -11.96 6.15 -10.21
N ALA A 267 -10.87 5.88 -10.92
CA ALA A 267 -10.84 4.89 -12.00
C ALA A 267 -9.54 4.11 -12.01
N VAL A 268 -9.54 2.93 -12.63
CA VAL A 268 -8.34 2.13 -12.86
C VAL A 268 -8.21 1.87 -14.35
N SER A 269 -7.04 2.13 -14.91
CA SER A 269 -6.73 1.90 -16.31
C SER A 269 -5.67 0.82 -16.46
N ASP A 270 -5.95 -0.16 -17.30
CA ASP A 270 -5.04 -1.26 -17.64
C ASP A 270 -4.20 -0.91 -18.88
N HIS A 271 -2.88 -1.08 -18.80
CA HIS A 271 -1.93 -0.81 -19.88
C HIS A 271 -1.71 -1.99 -20.82
N HIS A 272 -2.17 -3.21 -20.48
CA HIS A 272 -1.95 -4.40 -21.31
C HIS A 272 -2.56 -4.28 -22.71
N PHE A 273 -1.94 -4.98 -23.67
CA PHE A 273 -2.56 -5.20 -24.98
C PHE A 273 -3.89 -5.94 -24.83
N PHE A 274 -4.97 -5.32 -25.27
CA PHE A 274 -6.34 -5.84 -25.12
C PHE A 274 -6.72 -6.08 -23.64
N GLY A 275 -6.10 -5.34 -22.73
CA GLY A 275 -6.45 -5.33 -21.31
C GLY A 275 -7.85 -4.79 -21.04
N LEU A 276 -8.16 -4.61 -19.77
CA LEU A 276 -9.47 -4.20 -19.27
C LEU A 276 -9.91 -2.81 -19.75
N GLY A 277 -8.95 -2.00 -20.21
CA GLY A 277 -9.16 -0.58 -20.48
C GLY A 277 -9.35 0.18 -19.17
N THR A 278 -10.09 1.30 -19.22
CA THR A 278 -10.40 2.10 -18.03
C THR A 278 -11.76 1.73 -17.44
N ILE A 279 -11.78 1.46 -16.14
CA ILE A 279 -12.96 1.12 -15.34
C ILE A 279 -13.10 2.15 -14.21
N ALA A 280 -14.21 2.86 -14.16
CA ALA A 280 -14.55 3.75 -13.06
C ALA A 280 -14.95 2.96 -11.81
N LEU A 281 -14.62 3.46 -10.63
CA LEU A 281 -14.97 2.88 -9.33
C LEU A 281 -15.91 3.84 -8.58
N ASP A 282 -16.95 3.29 -7.96
CA ASP A 282 -17.99 4.06 -7.26
C ASP A 282 -18.44 3.35 -5.97
N GLY A 283 -18.12 3.91 -4.80
CA GLY A 283 -18.26 3.21 -3.52
C GLY A 283 -17.40 1.95 -3.49
N VAL A 284 -16.09 2.12 -3.66
CA VAL A 284 -15.06 1.08 -3.53
C VAL A 284 -13.94 1.71 -2.73
N GLU A 285 -13.47 1.01 -1.70
CA GLU A 285 -12.50 1.52 -0.74
C GLU A 285 -11.12 0.91 -0.99
N LEU A 286 -11.06 -0.35 -1.46
CA LEU A 286 -9.82 -1.09 -1.67
C LEU A 286 -9.69 -1.53 -3.13
N ILE A 287 -8.48 -1.44 -3.67
CA ILE A 287 -8.13 -1.98 -4.99
C ILE A 287 -7.07 -3.05 -4.78
N ASP A 288 -7.38 -4.29 -5.12
CA ASP A 288 -6.47 -5.43 -4.93
C ASP A 288 -5.96 -5.90 -6.30
N PHE A 289 -4.65 -6.11 -6.41
CA PHE A 289 -4.01 -6.59 -7.63
C PHE A 289 -3.55 -8.05 -7.48
N GLY A 290 -3.45 -8.77 -8.59
CA GLY A 290 -2.94 -10.16 -8.59
C GLY A 290 -1.53 -10.27 -7.99
N SER A 291 -0.71 -9.23 -8.14
CA SER A 291 0.52 -9.03 -7.36
C SER A 291 0.82 -7.55 -7.15
N GLU A 292 1.07 -7.17 -5.90
CA GLU A 292 1.42 -5.81 -5.49
C GLU A 292 2.90 -5.49 -5.73
N ILE A 293 3.22 -4.21 -5.96
CA ILE A 293 4.61 -3.74 -5.90
C ILE A 293 5.12 -3.79 -4.45
N ASP A 294 6.43 -3.94 -4.26
CA ASP A 294 7.07 -4.09 -2.94
C ASP A 294 6.76 -2.98 -1.92
N LEU A 295 6.22 -1.84 -2.39
CA LEU A 295 5.83 -0.72 -1.53
C LEU A 295 4.53 -0.97 -0.75
N PHE A 296 3.65 -1.85 -1.23
CA PHE A 296 2.36 -2.13 -0.59
C PHE A 296 2.34 -3.52 0.05
N ASP A 297 1.95 -3.58 1.32
CA ASP A 297 1.76 -4.82 2.09
C ASP A 297 0.29 -5.30 2.06
N GLY A 298 -0.40 -5.12 0.92
CA GLY A 298 -1.80 -5.47 0.73
C GLY A 298 -2.50 -4.61 -0.32
N PRO A 299 -3.85 -4.70 -0.42
CA PRO A 299 -4.62 -3.90 -1.37
C PRO A 299 -4.36 -2.40 -1.20
N PHE A 300 -4.38 -1.70 -2.32
CA PHE A 300 -4.31 -0.25 -2.36
C PHE A 300 -5.54 0.36 -1.69
N ASP A 301 -5.33 1.00 -0.52
CA ASP A 301 -6.38 1.61 0.28
C ASP A 301 -6.63 3.05 -0.15
N LEU A 302 -7.78 3.29 -0.79
CA LEU A 302 -8.13 4.61 -1.29
C LEU A 302 -8.26 5.64 -0.16
N SER A 303 -8.58 5.22 1.07
CA SER A 303 -8.67 6.14 2.20
C SER A 303 -7.32 6.70 2.64
N GLN A 304 -6.22 6.05 2.26
CA GLN A 304 -4.84 6.46 2.58
C GLN A 304 -4.18 7.28 1.46
N PHE A 305 -4.71 7.22 0.24
CA PHE A 305 -4.07 7.81 -0.94
C PHE A 305 -4.98 8.72 -1.77
N SER A 306 -6.28 8.86 -1.49
CA SER A 306 -7.19 9.67 -2.33
C SER A 306 -7.24 11.17 -1.99
N GLY A 307 -6.63 11.59 -0.87
CA GLY A 307 -6.83 12.92 -0.32
C GLY A 307 -6.39 14.07 -1.24
N ALA A 308 -5.42 13.85 -2.12
CA ALA A 308 -5.01 14.86 -3.11
C ALA A 308 -6.17 15.32 -4.01
N ALA A 309 -7.10 14.42 -4.35
CA ALA A 309 -8.29 14.74 -5.15
C ALA A 309 -9.35 15.56 -4.40
N THR A 310 -9.14 15.82 -3.10
CA THR A 310 -10.06 16.60 -2.24
C THR A 310 -9.51 17.99 -1.90
N LEU A 311 -8.24 18.25 -2.21
CA LEU A 311 -7.57 19.50 -1.90
C LEU A 311 -7.87 20.59 -2.94
N ASP A 312 -7.71 21.85 -2.53
CA ASP A 312 -7.60 22.94 -3.49
C ASP A 312 -6.19 22.99 -4.11
N SER A 313 -6.07 23.67 -5.26
CA SER A 313 -4.83 23.77 -6.02
C SER A 313 -3.67 24.31 -5.16
N ALA A 314 -3.92 25.37 -4.39
CA ALA A 314 -2.90 26.00 -3.56
C ALA A 314 -2.37 25.08 -2.45
N SER A 315 -3.22 24.23 -1.90
CA SER A 315 -2.84 23.25 -0.88
C SER A 315 -2.00 22.13 -1.47
N LEU A 316 -2.35 21.62 -2.65
CA LEU A 316 -1.57 20.60 -3.33
C LEU A 316 -0.21 21.15 -3.81
N GLU A 317 -0.17 22.36 -4.36
CA GLU A 317 1.06 23.09 -4.70
C GLU A 317 1.98 23.26 -3.48
N ALA A 318 1.43 23.60 -2.31
CA ALA A 318 2.21 23.75 -1.08
C ALA A 318 2.90 22.43 -0.64
N LEU A 319 2.32 21.27 -0.95
CA LEU A 319 2.97 19.98 -0.70
C LEU A 319 4.09 19.71 -1.70
N ILE A 320 3.87 20.02 -2.99
CA ILE A 320 4.89 19.93 -4.04
C ILE A 320 6.10 20.82 -3.69
N GLU A 321 5.84 22.03 -3.19
CA GLU A 321 6.86 22.98 -2.72
C GLU A 321 7.74 22.40 -1.59
N LEU A 322 7.18 21.57 -0.69
CA LEU A 322 7.98 20.91 0.35
C LEU A 322 8.97 19.92 -0.26
N TYR A 323 8.56 19.10 -1.23
CA TYR A 323 9.46 18.18 -1.91
C TYR A 323 10.60 18.92 -2.63
N ILE A 324 10.26 20.01 -3.32
CA ILE A 324 11.27 20.85 -3.98
C ILE A 324 12.26 21.40 -2.96
N ALA A 325 11.76 21.98 -1.86
CA ALA A 325 12.62 22.61 -0.87
C ALA A 325 13.53 21.62 -0.13
N TYR A 326 13.02 20.43 0.22
CA TYR A 326 13.78 19.40 0.94
C TYR A 326 14.72 18.60 0.03
N PHE A 327 14.29 18.24 -1.17
CA PHE A 327 14.95 17.18 -1.93
C PHE A 327 15.46 17.62 -3.30
N ASN A 328 15.08 18.82 -3.76
CA ASN A 328 15.36 19.28 -5.12
C ASN A 328 14.89 18.30 -6.21
N ARG A 329 13.76 17.62 -6.00
CA ARG A 329 13.15 16.70 -6.96
C ARG A 329 11.66 16.94 -7.08
N ALA A 330 11.06 16.42 -8.15
CA ALA A 330 9.61 16.26 -8.18
C ALA A 330 9.16 15.31 -7.05
N PRO A 331 7.94 15.46 -6.52
CA PRO A 331 7.36 14.43 -5.69
C PRO A 331 7.25 13.11 -6.46
N ASP A 332 7.38 12.00 -5.76
CA ASP A 332 6.84 10.73 -6.24
C ASP A 332 5.32 10.72 -5.97
N SER A 333 4.52 10.17 -6.89
CA SER A 333 3.08 10.29 -6.79
C SER A 333 2.49 9.55 -5.58
N ILE A 334 2.99 8.34 -5.27
CA ILE A 334 2.49 7.58 -4.12
C ILE A 334 2.72 8.35 -2.80
N GLY A 335 3.94 8.86 -2.58
CA GLY A 335 4.26 9.67 -1.41
C GLY A 335 3.49 10.99 -1.37
N LEU A 336 3.36 11.69 -2.51
CA LEU A 336 2.58 12.93 -2.58
C LEU A 336 1.13 12.69 -2.15
N ASN A 337 0.50 11.62 -2.65
CA ASN A 337 -0.87 11.26 -2.32
C ASN A 337 -1.04 10.82 -0.86
N PHE A 338 -0.06 10.13 -0.28
CA PHE A 338 -0.04 9.83 1.16
C PHE A 338 -0.03 11.11 2.01
N TRP A 339 0.88 12.04 1.73
CA TRP A 339 0.98 13.30 2.48
C TRP A 339 -0.21 14.23 2.24
N ALA A 340 -0.74 14.25 1.01
CA ALA A 340 -1.96 14.98 0.69
C ALA A 340 -3.17 14.44 1.45
N THR A 341 -3.24 13.12 1.66
CA THR A 341 -4.27 12.49 2.48
C THR A 341 -4.11 12.84 3.96
N ALA A 342 -2.89 12.82 4.50
CA ALA A 342 -2.64 13.31 5.85
C ALA A 342 -3.05 14.78 6.02
N TYR A 343 -2.75 15.64 5.03
CA TYR A 343 -3.14 17.05 5.02
C TYR A 343 -4.67 17.22 4.96
N ALA A 344 -5.35 16.50 4.06
CA ALA A 344 -6.81 16.50 3.94
C ALA A 344 -7.49 16.08 5.26
N ASN A 345 -6.86 15.16 6.00
CA ASN A 345 -7.31 14.68 7.30
C ASN A 345 -6.92 15.59 8.48
N GLY A 346 -6.36 16.77 8.20
CA GLY A 346 -6.14 17.84 9.18
C GLY A 346 -4.72 17.99 9.69
N ALA A 347 -3.75 17.23 9.17
CA ALA A 347 -2.34 17.51 9.44
C ALA A 347 -1.96 18.88 8.89
N THR A 348 -1.21 19.67 9.66
CA THR A 348 -0.75 20.99 9.22
C THR A 348 0.51 20.88 8.38
N LEU A 349 0.72 21.83 7.47
CA LEU A 349 1.95 21.89 6.66
C LEU A 349 3.23 21.91 7.52
N LYS A 350 3.14 22.47 8.74
CA LYS A 350 4.24 22.46 9.70
C LYS A 350 4.53 21.06 10.25
N GLU A 351 3.50 20.30 10.60
CA GLU A 351 3.67 18.92 11.07
C GLU A 351 4.23 18.05 9.95
N LEU A 352 3.75 18.23 8.72
CA LEU A 352 4.27 17.51 7.56
C LEU A 352 5.74 17.85 7.28
N ALA A 353 6.10 19.14 7.27
CA ALA A 353 7.50 19.55 7.11
C ALA A 353 8.41 18.95 8.19
N ALA A 354 7.94 18.87 9.44
CA ALA A 354 8.72 18.21 10.51
C ALA A 354 8.92 16.71 10.22
N LEU A 355 7.91 16.00 9.72
CA LEU A 355 8.02 14.58 9.36
C LEU A 355 8.96 14.33 8.17
N PHE A 356 9.09 15.29 7.26
CA PHE A 356 10.06 15.23 6.16
C PHE A 356 11.49 15.24 6.68
N THR A 357 11.77 15.93 7.80
CA THR A 357 13.12 15.97 8.39
C THR A 357 13.63 14.59 8.82
N ASP A 358 12.73 13.68 9.20
CA ASP A 358 13.08 12.36 9.73
C ASP A 358 13.17 11.26 8.66
N GLN A 359 12.87 11.56 7.39
CA GLN A 359 12.97 10.58 6.30
C GLN A 359 14.42 10.20 6.01
N ASP A 360 14.66 8.94 5.64
CA ASP A 360 16.00 8.42 5.33
C ASP A 360 16.69 9.27 4.23
N GLU A 361 15.95 9.61 3.17
CA GLU A 361 16.43 10.50 2.09
C GLU A 361 16.89 11.87 2.61
N THR A 362 16.16 12.45 3.57
CA THR A 362 16.51 13.74 4.18
C THR A 362 17.75 13.62 5.05
N ARG A 363 17.90 12.52 5.79
CA ARG A 363 19.06 12.28 6.65
C ARG A 363 20.33 12.02 5.83
N ASP A 364 20.18 11.45 4.64
CA ASP A 364 21.26 11.26 3.69
C ASP A 364 21.65 12.57 2.99
N THR A 365 20.66 13.37 2.59
CA THR A 365 20.89 14.68 1.94
C THR A 365 21.42 15.73 2.93
N TYR A 366 20.86 15.76 4.14
CA TYR A 366 21.17 16.73 5.21
C TYR A 366 21.56 16.02 6.51
N PRO A 367 22.72 15.36 6.56
CA PRO A 367 23.16 14.65 7.76
C PRO A 367 23.24 15.59 8.96
N ASP A 368 23.13 15.05 10.18
CA ASP A 368 23.20 15.86 11.42
C ASP A 368 24.48 16.72 11.50
N SER A 369 25.54 16.32 10.81
CA SER A 369 26.82 17.03 10.72
C SER A 369 26.88 18.17 9.70
N ILE A 370 25.86 18.35 8.84
CA ILE A 370 25.84 19.45 7.86
C ILE A 370 25.87 20.80 8.59
N SER A 371 26.64 21.75 8.07
CA SER A 371 26.67 23.10 8.65
C SER A 371 25.36 23.84 8.36
N ALA A 372 24.97 24.77 9.23
CA ALA A 372 23.81 25.62 8.97
C ALA A 372 23.98 26.43 7.67
N PHE A 373 25.20 26.81 7.32
CA PHE A 373 25.51 27.52 6.09
C PHE A 373 25.26 26.66 4.86
N ASP A 374 25.75 25.42 4.84
CA ASP A 374 25.59 24.52 3.69
C ASP A 374 24.12 24.13 3.53
N PHE A 375 23.45 23.76 4.63
CA PHE A 375 22.01 23.46 4.63
C PHE A 375 21.19 24.64 4.10
N ALA A 376 21.39 25.84 4.64
CA ALA A 376 20.64 27.02 4.20
C ALA A 376 20.93 27.38 2.74
N THR A 377 22.17 27.22 2.28
CA THR A 377 22.54 27.46 0.88
C THR A 377 21.87 26.46 -0.05
N SER A 378 21.81 25.17 0.32
CA SER A 378 21.11 24.15 -0.47
C SER A 378 19.62 24.45 -0.59
N VAL A 379 18.94 24.80 0.49
CA VAL A 379 17.50 25.15 0.44
C VAL A 379 17.27 26.40 -0.43
N TYR A 380 18.15 27.40 -0.36
CA TYR A 380 18.06 28.57 -1.23
C TYR A 380 18.23 28.21 -2.70
N ASP A 381 19.17 27.33 -3.03
CA ASP A 381 19.38 26.85 -4.40
C ASP A 381 18.15 26.07 -4.89
N ASN A 382 17.64 25.16 -4.06
CA ASN A 382 16.45 24.37 -4.35
C ASN A 382 15.22 25.24 -4.65
N VAL A 383 14.97 26.29 -3.85
CA VAL A 383 13.74 27.08 -3.93
C VAL A 383 13.87 28.28 -4.87
N LEU A 384 15.04 28.91 -4.94
CA LEU A 384 15.25 30.20 -5.63
C LEU A 384 16.23 30.12 -6.80
N GLY A 385 16.93 29.00 -7.00
CA GLY A 385 17.88 28.83 -8.10
C GLY A 385 19.10 29.76 -8.05
N ARG A 386 19.40 30.31 -6.87
CA ARG A 386 20.47 31.32 -6.71
C ARG A 386 21.13 31.27 -5.35
N THR A 387 22.34 31.81 -5.30
CA THR A 387 23.07 32.00 -4.05
C THR A 387 22.38 33.07 -3.17
N PRO A 388 22.21 32.82 -1.85
CA PRO A 388 21.69 33.82 -0.93
C PRO A 388 22.62 35.04 -0.82
N ASP A 389 22.05 36.21 -0.52
CA ASP A 389 22.86 37.39 -0.24
C ASP A 389 23.61 37.25 1.09
N ALA A 390 24.75 37.93 1.22
CA ALA A 390 25.63 37.80 2.37
C ALA A 390 24.97 38.18 3.71
N SER A 391 24.01 39.10 3.71
CA SER A 391 23.33 39.52 4.94
C SER A 391 22.20 38.55 5.31
N GLY A 392 21.43 38.10 4.32
CA GLY A 392 20.37 37.11 4.48
C GLY A 392 20.91 35.77 4.99
N ILE A 393 21.96 35.23 4.36
CA ILE A 393 22.52 33.94 4.81
C ILE A 393 23.13 34.03 6.22
N ALA A 394 23.77 35.15 6.57
CA ALA A 394 24.33 35.34 7.91
C ALA A 394 23.23 35.35 8.98
N PHE A 395 22.09 36.00 8.70
CA PHE A 395 20.93 35.99 9.59
C PHE A 395 20.37 34.58 9.80
N TRP A 396 20.20 33.81 8.71
CA TRP A 396 19.65 32.46 8.81
C TRP A 396 20.58 31.47 9.50
N VAL A 397 21.88 31.55 9.23
CA VAL A 397 22.90 30.73 9.90
C VAL A 397 22.89 30.97 11.41
N GLU A 398 22.85 32.24 11.85
CA GLU A 398 22.76 32.57 13.28
C GLU A 398 21.46 32.01 13.90
N ALA A 399 20.33 32.13 13.20
CA ALA A 399 19.04 31.63 13.67
C ALA A 399 19.01 30.09 13.80
N LEU A 400 19.61 29.37 12.86
CA LEU A 400 19.73 27.91 12.86
C LEU A 400 20.72 27.42 13.92
N ASP A 401 21.92 27.98 13.99
CA ASP A 401 22.97 27.58 14.94
C ASP A 401 22.57 27.84 16.40
N SER A 402 21.79 28.90 16.65
CA SER A 402 21.26 29.19 17.98
C SER A 402 20.04 28.35 18.37
N GLY A 403 19.47 27.60 17.43
CA GLY A 403 18.21 26.86 17.61
C GLY A 403 16.98 27.76 17.73
N ALA A 404 17.08 29.05 17.38
CA ALA A 404 15.96 29.98 17.36
C ALA A 404 14.95 29.63 16.26
N VAL A 405 15.41 28.99 15.19
CA VAL A 405 14.62 28.47 14.07
C VAL A 405 15.06 27.02 13.82
N SER A 406 14.10 26.10 13.73
CA SER A 406 14.36 24.72 13.35
C SER A 406 14.50 24.57 11.83
N ARG A 407 15.05 23.45 11.35
CA ARG A 407 15.27 23.21 9.91
C ARG A 407 13.97 23.26 9.10
N ASP A 408 12.92 22.62 9.62
CA ASP A 408 11.56 22.65 9.04
C ASP A 408 11.00 24.08 8.98
N GLN A 409 11.16 24.85 10.06
CA GLN A 409 10.68 26.23 10.10
C GLN A 409 11.45 27.12 9.12
N PHE A 410 12.76 26.92 8.97
CA PHE A 410 13.56 27.66 8.01
C PHE A 410 13.09 27.40 6.57
N ILE A 411 12.85 26.14 6.19
CA ILE A 411 12.32 25.78 4.86
C ILE A 411 10.99 26.48 4.58
N LEU A 412 10.06 26.43 5.55
CA LEU A 412 8.76 27.08 5.43
C LEU A 412 8.88 28.61 5.27
N GLU A 413 9.82 29.25 5.97
CA GLU A 413 10.04 30.70 5.83
C GLU A 413 10.71 31.08 4.50
N VAL A 414 11.55 30.21 3.91
CA VAL A 414 12.10 30.42 2.56
C VAL A 414 10.99 30.35 1.51
N LEU A 415 10.15 29.31 1.55
CA LEU A 415 8.99 29.15 0.65
C LEU A 415 8.02 30.35 0.76
N LYS A 416 7.68 30.74 1.98
CA LYS A 416 6.85 31.91 2.25
C LYS A 416 7.51 33.21 1.77
N GLY A 417 8.84 33.29 1.84
CA GLY A 417 9.63 34.41 1.32
C GLY A 417 9.54 34.53 -0.20
N ALA A 418 9.70 33.42 -0.92
CA ALA A 418 9.58 33.35 -2.38
C ALA A 418 8.20 33.84 -2.84
N LYS A 419 7.14 33.39 -2.16
CA LYS A 419 5.74 33.69 -2.48
C LYS A 419 5.23 35.02 -1.91
N ALA A 420 6.09 35.80 -1.26
CA ALA A 420 5.69 37.03 -0.61
C ALA A 420 5.26 38.09 -1.65
N PRO A 421 4.28 38.96 -1.32
CA PRO A 421 3.94 40.10 -2.17
C PRO A 421 5.16 40.94 -2.54
N LEU A 422 5.15 41.51 -3.74
CA LEU A 422 6.22 42.37 -4.24
C LEU A 422 6.43 43.57 -3.31
N LYS A 423 7.66 43.76 -2.82
CA LYS A 423 8.01 44.87 -1.94
C LYS A 423 8.57 46.03 -2.75
N ILE A 424 7.67 46.74 -3.43
CA ILE A 424 7.98 47.82 -4.37
C ILE A 424 8.81 48.93 -3.69
N GLU A 425 8.68 49.11 -2.38
CA GLU A 425 9.44 50.06 -1.58
C GLU A 425 10.96 49.80 -1.55
N HIS A 426 11.42 48.60 -1.91
CA HIS A 426 12.84 48.23 -1.95
C HIS A 426 13.52 48.50 -3.31
N GLY A 427 12.79 49.02 -4.30
CA GLY A 427 13.32 49.42 -5.60
C GLY A 427 13.21 48.34 -6.68
N LEU A 428 13.48 48.74 -7.93
CA LEU A 428 13.23 47.92 -9.12
C LEU A 428 14.05 46.62 -9.11
N ASP A 429 15.34 46.69 -8.80
CA ASP A 429 16.22 45.50 -8.82
C ASP A 429 15.75 44.43 -7.83
N PHE A 430 15.27 44.83 -6.64
CA PHE A 430 14.72 43.91 -5.65
C PHE A 430 13.42 43.24 -6.14
N VAL A 431 12.54 44.03 -6.76
CA VAL A 431 11.28 43.51 -7.32
C VAL A 431 11.54 42.54 -8.47
N MET A 432 12.51 42.85 -9.34
CA MET A 432 12.89 41.94 -10.44
C MET A 432 13.43 40.62 -9.90
N GLN A 433 14.28 40.64 -8.86
CA GLN A 433 14.74 39.42 -8.21
C GLN A 433 13.57 38.63 -7.60
N GLN A 434 12.60 39.29 -6.94
CA GLN A 434 11.43 38.60 -6.41
C GLN A 434 10.58 37.93 -7.52
N LEU A 435 10.47 38.57 -8.68
CA LEU A 435 9.74 37.99 -9.81
C LEU A 435 10.49 36.77 -10.38
N GLU A 436 11.82 36.85 -10.51
CA GLU A 436 12.66 35.71 -10.92
C GLU A 436 12.56 34.55 -9.91
N ASP A 437 12.60 34.85 -8.61
CA ASP A 437 12.45 33.86 -7.53
C ASP A 437 11.07 33.17 -7.59
N GLN A 438 10.00 33.94 -7.89
CA GLN A 438 8.64 33.41 -8.04
C GLN A 438 8.50 32.54 -9.28
N GLU A 439 9.02 33.01 -10.42
CA GLU A 439 8.98 32.28 -11.69
C GLU A 439 9.75 30.96 -11.57
N TYR A 440 10.96 31.00 -11.00
CA TYR A 440 11.77 29.79 -10.78
C TYR A 440 11.06 28.74 -9.93
N LEU A 441 10.44 29.14 -8.81
CA LEU A 441 9.70 28.21 -7.96
C LEU A 441 8.45 27.69 -8.67
N ASN A 442 7.69 28.56 -9.35
CA ASN A 442 6.48 28.17 -10.07
C ASN A 442 6.77 27.14 -11.17
N ASP A 443 7.82 27.35 -11.97
CA ASP A 443 8.22 26.40 -13.02
C ASP A 443 8.56 25.02 -12.44
N LYS A 444 9.22 24.98 -11.27
CA LYS A 444 9.51 23.71 -10.58
C LYS A 444 8.27 23.06 -10.00
N VAL A 445 7.33 23.84 -9.47
CA VAL A 445 6.03 23.34 -8.99
C VAL A 445 5.24 22.76 -10.16
N ASP A 446 5.23 23.43 -11.31
CA ASP A 446 4.59 22.95 -12.54
C ASP A 446 5.23 21.66 -13.05
N LEU A 447 6.57 21.55 -13.04
CA LEU A 447 7.27 20.30 -13.36
C LEU A 447 6.94 19.18 -12.38
N GLY A 448 6.93 19.47 -11.07
CA GLY A 448 6.57 18.51 -10.02
C GLY A 448 5.13 18.02 -10.16
N ALA A 449 4.19 18.93 -10.43
CA ALA A 449 2.81 18.62 -10.73
C ALA A 449 2.70 17.77 -12.01
N TYR A 450 3.42 18.14 -13.07
CA TYR A 450 3.40 17.38 -14.32
C TYR A 450 3.85 15.93 -14.12
N PHE A 451 4.97 15.73 -13.42
CA PHE A 451 5.51 14.41 -13.11
C PHE A 451 4.60 13.58 -12.18
N ALA A 452 4.24 14.13 -11.02
CA ALA A 452 3.59 13.36 -9.96
C ALA A 452 2.06 13.35 -10.09
N VAL A 453 1.44 14.50 -10.37
CA VAL A 453 -0.02 14.66 -10.36
C VAL A 453 -0.59 14.22 -11.72
N HIS A 454 -0.09 14.79 -12.82
CA HIS A 454 -0.64 14.56 -14.15
C HIS A 454 -0.21 13.23 -14.76
N ARG A 455 1.07 12.85 -14.60
CA ARG A 455 1.59 11.56 -15.11
C ARG A 455 1.48 10.44 -14.09
N GLY A 456 1.38 10.74 -12.79
CA GLY A 456 1.20 9.72 -11.75
C GLY A 456 2.45 8.92 -11.43
N MET A 457 3.63 9.40 -11.81
CA MET A 457 4.87 8.64 -11.68
C MET A 457 5.44 8.67 -10.26
N SER A 458 6.04 7.57 -9.83
CA SER A 458 6.57 7.42 -8.46
C SER A 458 8.04 7.02 -8.39
N ASN A 459 8.71 6.83 -9.54
CA ASN A 459 10.13 6.52 -9.57
C ASN A 459 10.96 7.74 -9.12
N VAL A 460 11.62 7.62 -7.97
CA VAL A 460 12.37 8.71 -7.33
C VAL A 460 13.58 9.13 -8.16
N GLU A 461 14.24 8.20 -8.84
CA GLU A 461 15.40 8.49 -9.70
C GLU A 461 14.98 9.36 -10.90
N ASN A 462 13.85 9.02 -11.52
CA ASN A 462 13.26 9.83 -12.60
C ASN A 462 12.81 11.20 -12.07
N ALA A 463 12.20 11.25 -10.88
CA ALA A 463 11.74 12.49 -10.26
C ALA A 463 12.90 13.47 -9.99
N GLN A 464 14.05 12.96 -9.59
CA GLN A 464 15.29 13.74 -9.42
C GLN A 464 15.86 14.17 -10.77
N ALA A 465 15.97 13.24 -11.73
CA ALA A 465 16.53 13.54 -13.05
C ALA A 465 15.77 14.65 -13.79
N VAL A 466 14.44 14.68 -13.68
CA VAL A 466 13.60 15.75 -14.27
C VAL A 466 13.96 17.11 -13.66
N MET A 467 14.08 17.19 -12.34
CA MET A 467 14.32 18.45 -11.65
C MET A 467 15.74 18.97 -11.86
N GLU A 468 16.72 18.07 -12.02
CA GLU A 468 18.12 18.42 -12.35
C GLU A 468 18.29 19.03 -13.74
N LEU A 469 17.39 18.74 -14.69
CA LEU A 469 17.41 19.32 -16.03
C LEU A 469 16.99 20.79 -16.04
N PHE A 470 16.26 21.25 -15.02
CA PHE A 470 15.78 22.62 -14.93
C PHE A 470 16.81 23.55 -14.27
N ASP A 471 17.41 24.42 -15.07
CA ASP A 471 18.41 25.41 -14.65
C ASP A 471 17.85 26.84 -14.52
N GLY A 472 16.51 27.00 -14.51
CA GLY A 472 15.84 28.30 -14.55
C GLY A 472 15.67 28.88 -15.95
N SER A 473 16.11 28.18 -16.99
CA SER A 473 15.90 28.61 -18.38
C SER A 473 14.74 27.86 -19.05
N GLN A 474 14.11 28.51 -20.03
CA GLN A 474 13.09 27.88 -20.87
C GLN A 474 13.61 26.61 -21.59
N ALA A 475 14.90 26.57 -21.93
CA ALA A 475 15.48 25.41 -22.59
C ALA A 475 15.59 24.21 -21.64
N GLY A 476 16.01 24.46 -20.39
CA GLY A 476 16.02 23.46 -19.31
C GLY A 476 14.61 22.98 -18.98
N LEU A 477 13.64 23.90 -18.91
CA LEU A 477 12.23 23.57 -18.70
C LEU A 477 11.69 22.63 -19.78
N ASN A 478 11.91 22.96 -21.06
CA ASN A 478 11.49 22.10 -22.16
C ASN A 478 12.15 20.72 -22.10
N ALA A 479 13.45 20.66 -21.79
CA ALA A 479 14.16 19.38 -21.66
C ALA A 479 13.63 18.53 -20.50
N ALA A 480 13.26 19.15 -19.39
CA ALA A 480 12.64 18.47 -18.26
C ALA A 480 11.25 17.93 -18.63
N VAL A 481 10.42 18.70 -19.34
CA VAL A 481 9.11 18.24 -19.84
C VAL A 481 9.25 17.07 -20.81
N ASP A 482 10.18 17.15 -21.77
CA ASP A 482 10.46 16.05 -22.71
C ASP A 482 10.88 14.77 -21.94
N ALA A 483 11.70 14.91 -20.91
CA ALA A 483 12.11 13.78 -20.06
C ALA A 483 10.93 13.16 -19.30
N VAL A 484 10.03 13.98 -18.75
CA VAL A 484 8.79 13.50 -18.10
C VAL A 484 7.96 12.65 -19.06
N ASP A 485 7.80 13.10 -20.31
CA ASP A 485 7.03 12.38 -21.32
C ASP A 485 7.68 11.05 -21.73
N ASP A 486 9.00 11.02 -21.89
CA ASP A 486 9.77 9.79 -22.19
C ASP A 486 9.67 8.76 -21.05
N PHE A 487 9.80 9.22 -19.79
CA PHE A 487 9.63 8.36 -18.61
C PHE A 487 8.20 7.84 -18.50
N PHE A 488 7.21 8.70 -18.72
CA PHE A 488 5.81 8.30 -18.68
C PHE A 488 5.48 7.27 -19.76
N GLN A 489 5.98 7.45 -20.98
CA GLN A 489 5.81 6.46 -22.05
C GLN A 489 6.42 5.10 -21.67
N SER A 490 7.56 5.10 -20.98
CA SER A 490 8.21 3.88 -20.49
C SER A 490 7.39 3.22 -19.38
N ALA A 491 6.86 4.02 -18.44
CA ALA A 491 6.00 3.52 -17.36
C ALA A 491 4.68 2.93 -17.87
N GLN A 492 4.16 3.39 -19.01
CA GLN A 492 2.96 2.82 -19.64
C GLN A 492 3.23 1.57 -20.49
N ASN A 493 4.45 1.03 -20.47
CA ASN A 493 4.78 -0.13 -21.27
C ASN A 493 3.94 -1.36 -20.84
N PRO A 494 3.24 -2.04 -21.78
CA PRO A 494 2.37 -3.19 -21.48
C PRO A 494 3.10 -4.45 -20.98
N PHE A 495 4.44 -4.47 -20.94
CA PHE A 495 5.22 -5.63 -20.53
C PHE A 495 5.95 -5.42 -19.21
N ASP A 496 6.59 -4.27 -19.05
CA ASP A 496 7.50 -3.94 -17.95
C ASP A 496 7.31 -2.49 -17.46
N GLY A 497 6.06 -2.01 -17.51
CA GLY A 497 5.67 -0.69 -17.03
C GLY A 497 5.80 -0.51 -15.52
N GLU A 498 5.37 0.65 -15.04
CA GLU A 498 5.33 1.00 -13.62
C GLU A 498 3.89 1.32 -13.20
N PHE A 499 3.59 1.10 -11.91
CA PHE A 499 2.32 1.51 -11.34
C PHE A 499 2.23 3.05 -11.33
N LEU A 500 1.11 3.58 -11.81
CA LEU A 500 0.86 5.01 -11.88
C LEU A 500 -0.30 5.40 -10.98
N LEU A 501 -0.15 6.50 -10.25
CA LEU A 501 -1.21 7.07 -9.41
C LEU A 501 -1.48 8.51 -9.84
N GLN A 502 -2.43 8.71 -10.75
CA GLN A 502 -2.73 10.03 -11.31
C GLN A 502 -3.79 10.76 -10.49
N VAL A 503 -3.70 12.09 -10.47
CA VAL A 503 -4.71 12.97 -9.90
C VAL A 503 -5.18 13.94 -10.99
N ILE A 504 -6.49 14.04 -11.21
CA ILE A 504 -7.09 14.89 -12.25
C ILE A 504 -8.05 15.92 -11.65
N GLY A 505 -8.22 17.05 -12.34
CA GLY A 505 -9.24 18.04 -12.02
C GLY A 505 -8.92 18.98 -10.85
N ILE A 506 -7.71 18.90 -10.27
CA ILE A 506 -7.26 19.74 -9.15
C ILE A 506 -6.27 20.81 -9.60
N LEU A 507 -5.24 20.41 -10.34
CA LEU A 507 -4.27 21.31 -10.97
C LEU A 507 -4.55 21.34 -12.48
N ASP A 508 -4.42 22.52 -13.08
CA ASP A 508 -4.39 22.64 -14.53
C ASP A 508 -3.14 21.93 -15.07
N SER A 509 -3.20 21.44 -16.31
CA SER A 509 -2.03 20.83 -16.94
C SER A 509 -1.09 21.94 -17.44
N PRO A 510 0.07 22.16 -16.81
CA PRO A 510 0.87 23.37 -17.04
C PRO A 510 1.49 23.42 -18.44
N PHE A 511 1.64 22.27 -19.10
CA PHE A 511 2.37 22.14 -20.37
C PHE A 511 1.55 21.56 -21.54
N MET A 512 0.28 21.20 -21.34
CA MET A 512 -0.57 20.73 -22.43
C MET A 512 -1.29 21.91 -23.12
N THR A 513 -0.98 22.11 -24.41
CA THR A 513 -1.61 23.13 -25.28
C THR A 513 -2.83 22.62 -26.03
#